data_AF-A0A433DL29-F1
#
_entry.id   AF-A0A433DL29-F1
#
_cell.length_a   1.000
_cell.length_b   1.000
_cell.length_c   1.000
_cell.angle_alpha   90.00
_cell.angle_beta   90.00
_cell.angle_gamma   90.00
#
_symmetry.space_group_name_H-M   'P 1'
#
loop_
_entity.id
_entity.type
_entity.pdbx_description
1 polymer ?
#
loop_
_entity_poly.entity_id
_entity_poly.type
_entity_poly.pdbx_seq_one_letter_code
_entity_poly.pdbx_strand_id
1 'polypeptide(L)'
;MSDESAKERNAPKENPYLAHLAPTQRVVGGGANAGVGAGASGWKSLLGGLVSGKTTAAQAESIENGDVNPFNGRPFTDKYRKILAGRRKLPVHLQRTEFLELVHNNQILVLVGETGSGKTTQIPQFLAYDDLPQQKKKMIACTQPRRVAAMSVAQRVADEMDCALGTEVGYTIRFEDNTSPATFLKYMTDGMLLREAMADPELNRYSAIILDEAHERTLNTDILMGLIKEVS
;
A
#
# COMPACT_ATOMS: atom_id res chain seq x y z
N MET A 1 -46.05 2.40 18.28
CA MET A 1 -45.54 3.46 17.40
C MET A 1 -44.03 3.40 17.50
N SER A 2 -43.46 2.53 16.67
CA SER A 2 -42.08 2.06 16.70
C SER A 2 -41.46 2.33 15.33
N ASP A 3 -40.14 2.52 15.35
CA ASP A 3 -39.20 2.46 14.21
C ASP A 3 -39.03 3.68 13.31
N GLU A 4 -38.52 4.79 13.87
CA GLU A 4 -37.87 5.84 13.05
C GLU A 4 -36.36 6.03 13.39
N SER A 5 -35.85 5.44 14.47
CA SER A 5 -34.49 5.65 14.99
C SER A 5 -33.42 4.64 14.51
N ALA A 6 -33.73 3.79 13.52
CA ALA A 6 -32.81 2.78 12.99
C ALA A 6 -32.16 3.13 11.64
N LYS A 7 -32.64 4.16 10.91
CA LYS A 7 -32.18 4.45 9.54
C LYS A 7 -30.95 5.35 9.41
N GLU A 8 -30.51 6.04 10.46
CA GLU A 8 -29.40 7.01 10.37
C GLU A 8 -27.99 6.45 10.61
N ARG A 9 -27.85 5.16 10.99
CA ARG A 9 -26.54 4.59 11.36
C ARG A 9 -25.67 4.11 10.18
N ASN A 10 -26.11 4.29 8.94
CA ASN A 10 -25.44 3.72 7.77
C ASN A 10 -25.28 4.70 6.58
N ALA A 11 -25.14 6.00 6.86
CA ALA A 11 -24.67 6.96 5.85
C ALA A 11 -23.15 6.85 5.71
N PRO A 12 -22.59 6.74 4.49
CA PRO A 12 -21.15 6.78 4.29
C PRO A 12 -20.62 8.12 4.82
N LYS A 13 -19.71 8.06 5.79
CA LYS A 13 -19.10 9.27 6.35
C LYS A 13 -18.12 9.83 5.33
N GLU A 14 -18.47 10.95 4.70
CA GLU A 14 -17.52 11.68 3.86
C GLU A 14 -16.29 12.04 4.69
N ASN A 15 -15.10 11.73 4.17
CA ASN A 15 -13.87 12.08 4.86
C ASN A 15 -13.50 13.55 4.55
N PRO A 16 -13.57 14.47 5.53
CA PRO A 16 -13.35 15.90 5.28
C PRO A 16 -11.92 16.21 4.81
N TYR A 17 -10.96 15.31 5.05
CA TYR A 17 -9.58 15.47 4.58
C TYR A 17 -9.40 15.14 3.09
N LEU A 18 -10.40 14.52 2.45
CA LEU A 18 -10.43 14.21 1.01
C LEU A 18 -11.33 15.17 0.22
N ALA A 19 -11.74 16.30 0.81
CA ALA A 19 -12.68 17.26 0.22
C ALA A 19 -12.19 17.92 -1.09
N HIS A 20 -10.91 17.80 -1.43
CA HIS A 20 -10.34 18.28 -2.70
C HIS A 20 -10.57 17.31 -3.88
N LEU A 21 -11.02 16.09 -3.63
CA LEU A 21 -11.30 15.07 -4.66
C LEU A 21 -12.77 15.11 -5.11
N ALA A 22 -13.11 14.44 -6.23
CA ALA A 22 -14.49 14.39 -6.72
C ALA A 22 -15.40 13.61 -5.73
N PRO A 23 -16.71 13.94 -5.61
CA PRO A 23 -17.63 13.31 -4.64
C PRO A 23 -17.69 11.77 -4.72
N THR A 24 -17.55 11.21 -5.93
CA THR A 24 -17.48 9.76 -6.16
C THR A 24 -16.26 9.08 -5.53
N GLN A 25 -15.24 9.85 -5.16
CA GLN A 25 -14.01 9.41 -4.50
C GLN A 25 -14.00 9.75 -2.99
N ARG A 26 -15.03 10.45 -2.48
CA ARG A 26 -15.14 10.86 -1.05
C ARG A 26 -15.87 9.86 -0.17
N VAL A 27 -16.54 8.88 -0.79
CA VAL A 27 -17.37 7.89 -0.10
C VAL A 27 -16.47 6.84 0.55
N VAL A 28 -16.29 6.96 1.86
CA VAL A 28 -15.71 5.90 2.70
C VAL A 28 -16.86 4.98 3.11
N GLY A 29 -16.87 3.75 2.56
CA GLY A 29 -17.69 2.63 3.01
C GLY A 29 -19.21 2.83 2.89
N GLY A 30 -19.80 2.28 1.83
CA GLY A 30 -21.27 2.24 1.71
C GLY A 30 -21.76 1.77 0.34
N GLY A 31 -21.25 0.62 -0.11
CA GLY A 31 -21.61 0.08 -1.43
C GLY A 31 -20.83 -1.19 -1.73
N ALA A 32 -21.13 -2.25 -0.98
CA ALA A 32 -20.67 -3.59 -1.31
C ALA A 32 -21.30 -4.01 -2.64
N ASN A 33 -20.65 -3.69 -3.75
CA ASN A 33 -20.75 -4.56 -4.91
C ASN A 33 -19.83 -5.75 -4.60
N ALA A 34 -20.43 -6.82 -4.10
CA ALA A 34 -19.83 -8.14 -3.97
C ALA A 34 -19.46 -8.66 -5.37
N GLY A 35 -18.46 -8.06 -5.99
CA GLY A 35 -17.87 -8.49 -7.24
C GLY A 35 -16.75 -9.45 -6.93
N VAL A 36 -17.04 -10.75 -7.07
CA VAL A 36 -16.12 -11.88 -7.19
C VAL A 36 -14.74 -11.58 -6.59
N GLY A 37 -14.62 -11.79 -5.28
CA GLY A 37 -13.30 -11.87 -4.67
C GLY A 37 -12.55 -13.00 -5.39
N ALA A 38 -11.39 -12.69 -5.97
CA ALA A 38 -10.47 -13.74 -6.36
C ALA A 38 -10.22 -14.57 -5.10
N GLY A 39 -10.77 -15.79 -5.05
CA GLY A 39 -10.42 -16.75 -4.02
C GLY A 39 -8.89 -16.89 -3.99
N ALA A 40 -8.34 -17.42 -2.90
CA ALA A 40 -6.89 -17.61 -2.72
C ALA A 40 -6.17 -18.36 -3.87
N SER A 41 -6.91 -18.90 -4.84
CA SER A 41 -6.45 -19.50 -6.10
C SER A 41 -6.15 -18.51 -7.24
N GLY A 42 -6.76 -17.32 -7.28
CA GLY A 42 -6.70 -16.40 -8.43
C GLY A 42 -5.36 -15.70 -8.61
N TRP A 43 -4.83 -15.04 -7.58
CA TRP A 43 -3.53 -14.37 -7.63
C TRP A 43 -2.35 -15.35 -7.72
N LYS A 44 -2.49 -16.60 -7.24
CA LYS A 44 -1.44 -17.63 -7.41
C LYS A 44 -1.18 -17.96 -8.87
N SER A 45 -2.22 -17.95 -9.70
CA SER A 45 -2.07 -18.19 -11.14
C SER A 45 -1.48 -16.99 -11.87
N LEU A 46 -1.87 -15.77 -11.47
CA LEU A 46 -1.48 -14.53 -12.16
C LEU A 46 -0.09 -14.03 -11.74
N LEU A 47 0.34 -14.31 -10.51
CA LEU A 47 1.68 -14.02 -9.99
C LEU A 47 2.58 -15.27 -9.98
N GLY A 48 2.13 -16.40 -10.53
CA GLY A 48 2.80 -17.69 -10.41
C GLY A 48 4.19 -17.75 -11.04
N GLY A 49 4.52 -16.83 -11.95
CA GLY A 49 5.86 -16.69 -12.52
C GLY A 49 6.84 -15.86 -11.68
N LEU A 50 6.36 -15.20 -10.63
CA LEU A 50 7.19 -14.39 -9.74
C LEU A 50 7.70 -15.24 -8.57
N VAL A 51 8.96 -15.01 -8.20
CA VAL A 51 9.60 -15.66 -7.06
C VAL A 51 10.02 -14.58 -6.08
N SER A 52 9.65 -14.78 -4.82
CA SER A 52 9.96 -13.82 -3.76
C SER A 52 11.46 -13.58 -3.64
N GLY A 53 11.88 -12.30 -3.69
CA GLY A 53 13.28 -11.89 -3.61
C GLY A 53 14.13 -12.28 -4.83
N LYS A 54 13.49 -12.62 -5.95
CA LYS A 54 14.14 -12.94 -7.23
C LYS A 54 13.36 -12.39 -8.42
N THR A 55 12.40 -11.51 -8.19
CA THR A 55 11.59 -10.94 -9.27
C THR A 55 12.40 -9.87 -9.98
N THR A 56 12.44 -9.93 -11.31
CA THR A 56 13.07 -8.89 -12.12
C THR A 56 12.09 -7.77 -12.47
N ALA A 57 12.59 -6.56 -12.73
CA ALA A 57 11.78 -5.43 -13.17
C ALA A 57 10.95 -5.78 -14.43
N ALA A 58 11.55 -6.48 -15.39
CA ALA A 58 10.89 -6.89 -16.63
C ALA A 58 9.72 -7.87 -16.40
N GLN A 59 9.86 -8.82 -15.47
CA GLN A 59 8.78 -9.73 -15.11
C GLN A 59 7.61 -8.99 -14.48
N ALA A 60 7.89 -8.08 -13.55
CA ALA A 60 6.85 -7.28 -12.90
C ALA A 60 6.16 -6.34 -13.91
N GLU A 61 6.91 -5.70 -14.80
CA GLU A 61 6.37 -4.87 -15.88
C GLU A 61 5.50 -5.66 -16.86
N SER A 62 5.86 -6.90 -17.18
CA SER A 62 5.02 -7.77 -18.01
C SER A 62 3.66 -8.02 -17.37
N ILE A 63 3.60 -8.14 -16.04
CA ILE A 63 2.33 -8.35 -15.32
C ILE A 63 1.55 -7.04 -15.24
N GLU A 64 2.21 -5.91 -14.98
CA GLU A 64 1.59 -4.58 -15.02
C GLU A 64 1.01 -4.25 -16.41
N ASN A 65 1.63 -4.76 -17.48
CA ASN A 65 1.14 -4.63 -18.85
C ASN A 65 0.07 -5.67 -19.23
N GLY A 66 -0.14 -6.71 -18.43
CA GLY A 66 -1.15 -7.74 -18.68
C GLY A 66 -2.57 -7.18 -18.64
N ASP A 67 -3.57 -7.94 -19.08
CA ASP A 67 -4.96 -7.48 -19.18
C ASP A 67 -5.74 -7.54 -17.85
N VAL A 68 -5.28 -8.39 -16.94
CA VAL A 68 -5.97 -8.68 -15.67
C VAL A 68 -5.09 -8.26 -14.51
N ASN A 69 -5.68 -7.54 -13.56
CA ASN A 69 -5.05 -7.17 -12.31
C ASN A 69 -4.72 -8.42 -11.49
N PRO A 70 -3.44 -8.66 -11.18
CA PRO A 70 -3.03 -9.89 -10.53
C PRO A 70 -3.51 -10.00 -9.08
N PHE A 71 -3.89 -8.90 -8.44
CA PHE A 71 -4.23 -8.87 -7.01
C PHE A 71 -5.72 -9.13 -6.75
N ASN A 72 -6.60 -8.64 -7.63
CA ASN A 72 -8.05 -8.77 -7.48
C ASN A 72 -8.73 -9.60 -8.60
N GLY A 73 -7.99 -9.99 -9.64
CA GLY A 73 -8.49 -10.83 -10.74
C GLY A 73 -9.43 -10.13 -11.73
N ARG A 74 -9.58 -8.81 -11.65
CA ARG A 74 -10.43 -8.02 -12.56
C ARG A 74 -9.61 -7.46 -13.73
N PRO A 75 -10.21 -7.21 -14.91
CA PRO A 75 -9.52 -6.51 -15.99
C PRO A 75 -9.04 -5.14 -15.54
N PHE A 76 -7.83 -4.73 -15.95
CA PHE A 76 -7.33 -3.40 -15.67
C PHE A 76 -8.16 -2.33 -16.39
N THR A 77 -8.41 -1.22 -15.72
CA THR A 77 -9.16 -0.08 -16.28
C THR A 77 -8.31 0.79 -17.20
N ASP A 78 -8.97 1.55 -18.09
CA ASP A 78 -8.29 2.59 -18.90
C ASP A 78 -7.63 3.66 -18.01
N LYS A 79 -8.23 3.95 -16.86
CA LYS A 79 -7.67 4.85 -15.84
C LYS A 79 -6.30 4.32 -15.37
N TYR A 80 -6.21 3.04 -15.03
CA TYR A 80 -4.95 2.41 -14.65
C TYR A 80 -3.89 2.55 -15.75
N ARG A 81 -4.23 2.23 -17.00
CA ARG A 81 -3.28 2.33 -18.13
C ARG A 81 -2.72 3.75 -18.30
N LYS A 82 -3.59 4.76 -18.20
CA LYS A 82 -3.18 6.17 -18.28
C LYS A 82 -2.25 6.56 -17.12
N ILE A 83 -2.55 6.10 -15.91
CA ILE A 83 -1.73 6.36 -14.72
C ILE A 83 -0.38 5.64 -14.84
N LEU A 84 -0.36 4.38 -15.25
CA LEU A 84 0.85 3.58 -15.45
C LEU A 84 1.82 4.25 -16.42
N ALA A 85 1.33 4.76 -17.56
CA ALA A 85 2.15 5.47 -18.53
C ALA A 85 2.84 6.73 -17.94
N GLY A 86 2.20 7.40 -16.98
CA GLY A 86 2.79 8.52 -16.25
C GLY A 86 3.85 8.06 -15.24
N ARG A 87 3.55 7.00 -14.49
CA ARG A 87 4.44 6.45 -13.46
C ARG A 87 5.78 5.97 -14.02
N ARG A 88 5.78 5.42 -15.24
CA ARG A 88 7.00 4.98 -15.93
C ARG A 88 8.01 6.09 -16.22
N LYS A 89 7.57 7.35 -16.19
CA LYS A 89 8.44 8.52 -16.40
C LYS A 89 9.07 9.03 -15.12
N LEU A 90 8.70 8.48 -13.95
CA LEU A 90 9.25 8.91 -12.67
C LEU A 90 10.70 8.43 -12.52
N PRO A 91 11.59 9.24 -11.93
CA PRO A 91 13.01 8.87 -11.74
C PRO A 91 13.20 7.51 -11.08
N VAL A 92 12.43 7.19 -10.03
CA VAL A 92 12.55 5.90 -9.33
C VAL A 92 12.21 4.69 -10.21
N HIS A 93 11.38 4.87 -11.25
CA HIS A 93 11.02 3.76 -12.14
C HIS A 93 12.19 3.38 -13.06
N LEU A 94 12.99 4.36 -13.48
CA LEU A 94 14.19 4.14 -14.30
C LEU A 94 15.26 3.33 -13.54
N GLN A 95 15.24 3.39 -12.21
CA GLN A 95 16.16 2.67 -11.32
C GLN A 95 15.53 1.43 -10.67
N ARG A 96 14.38 0.94 -11.17
CA ARG A 96 13.69 -0.22 -10.57
C ARG A 96 14.56 -1.46 -10.49
N THR A 97 15.33 -1.76 -11.55
CA THR A 97 16.23 -2.92 -11.58
C THR A 97 17.30 -2.82 -10.50
N GLU A 98 18.01 -1.69 -10.43
CA GLU A 98 19.03 -1.41 -9.41
C GLU A 98 18.44 -1.48 -8.00
N PHE A 99 17.25 -0.92 -7.79
CA PHE A 99 16.55 -1.00 -6.51
C PHE A 99 16.28 -2.45 -6.09
N LEU A 100 15.76 -3.30 -7.00
CA LEU A 100 15.47 -4.69 -6.68
C LEU A 100 16.75 -5.49 -6.37
N GLU A 101 17.82 -5.27 -7.12
CA GLU A 101 19.13 -5.87 -6.82
C GLU A 101 19.62 -5.47 -5.42
N LEU A 102 19.47 -4.21 -5.04
CA LEU A 102 19.83 -3.76 -3.70
C LEU A 102 18.96 -4.40 -2.61
N VAL A 103 17.66 -4.53 -2.83
CA VAL A 103 16.73 -5.20 -1.90
C VAL A 103 17.08 -6.68 -1.74
N HIS A 104 17.43 -7.38 -2.83
CA HIS A 104 17.76 -8.80 -2.78
C HIS A 104 19.05 -9.09 -2.00
N ASN A 105 19.98 -8.12 -1.99
CA ASN A 105 21.30 -8.29 -1.38
C ASN A 105 21.43 -7.63 0.01
N ASN A 106 20.46 -6.81 0.43
CA ASN A 106 20.54 -6.04 1.67
C ASN A 106 19.23 -6.10 2.44
N GLN A 107 19.30 -6.46 3.72
CA GLN A 107 18.15 -6.44 4.62
C GLN A 107 17.69 -5.01 4.96
N ILE A 108 18.62 -4.06 5.03
CA ILE A 108 18.36 -2.64 5.31
C ILE A 108 18.92 -1.81 4.15
N LEU A 109 18.08 -0.95 3.58
CA LEU A 109 18.44 -0.07 2.47
C LEU A 109 18.05 1.37 2.79
N VAL A 110 18.96 2.31 2.55
CA VAL A 110 18.71 3.74 2.64
C VAL A 110 18.49 4.29 1.24
N LEU A 111 17.29 4.80 0.97
CA LEU A 111 16.94 5.41 -0.31
C LEU A 111 16.90 6.93 -0.18
N VAL A 112 17.63 7.61 -1.05
CA VAL A 112 17.63 9.08 -1.13
C VAL A 112 17.16 9.48 -2.52
N GLY A 113 16.28 10.48 -2.58
CA GLY A 113 15.84 11.06 -3.83
C GLY A 113 15.00 12.30 -3.56
N GLU A 114 14.90 13.18 -4.56
CA GLU A 114 14.18 14.45 -4.42
C GLU A 114 12.67 14.24 -4.22
N THR A 115 11.98 15.26 -3.70
CA THR A 115 10.51 15.27 -3.63
C THR A 115 9.93 15.17 -5.03
N GLY A 116 8.91 14.34 -5.21
CA GLY A 116 8.30 14.09 -6.52
C GLY A 116 9.04 13.05 -7.39
N SER A 117 10.15 12.48 -6.90
CA SER A 117 10.84 11.39 -7.63
C SER A 117 10.04 10.09 -7.69
N GLY A 118 9.03 9.92 -6.83
CA GLY A 118 8.12 8.77 -6.80
C GLY A 118 8.36 7.76 -5.68
N LYS A 119 9.24 8.04 -4.70
CA LYS A 119 9.60 7.10 -3.60
C LYS A 119 8.38 6.50 -2.90
N THR A 120 7.57 7.36 -2.31
CA THR A 120 6.43 7.01 -1.47
C THR A 120 5.35 6.20 -2.20
N THR A 121 5.19 6.44 -3.50
CA THR A 121 4.17 5.75 -4.31
C THR A 121 4.71 4.48 -4.97
N GLN A 122 5.92 4.49 -5.52
CA GLN A 122 6.41 3.38 -6.35
C GLN A 122 7.17 2.32 -5.57
N ILE A 123 7.99 2.70 -4.58
CA ILE A 123 8.84 1.74 -3.84
C ILE A 123 8.01 0.65 -3.15
N PRO A 124 6.90 0.98 -2.43
CA PRO A 124 6.09 -0.06 -1.81
C PRO A 124 5.41 -0.98 -2.83
N GLN A 125 5.06 -0.46 -4.01
CA GLN A 125 4.51 -1.27 -5.10
C GLN A 125 5.55 -2.21 -5.70
N PHE A 126 6.79 -1.76 -5.90
CA PHE A 126 7.88 -2.62 -6.37
C PHE A 126 8.10 -3.80 -5.42
N LEU A 127 8.09 -3.53 -4.11
CA LEU A 127 8.16 -4.56 -3.08
C LEU A 127 6.92 -5.47 -3.09
N ALA A 128 5.72 -4.96 -3.36
CA ALA A 128 4.53 -5.82 -3.44
C ALA A 128 4.60 -6.85 -4.59
N TYR A 129 5.22 -6.48 -5.71
CA TYR A 129 5.50 -7.39 -6.82
C TYR A 129 6.68 -8.32 -6.55
N ASP A 130 7.69 -7.90 -5.81
CA ASP A 130 8.87 -8.72 -5.53
C ASP A 130 8.71 -9.61 -4.30
N ASP A 131 8.36 -9.07 -3.15
CA ASP A 131 8.30 -9.79 -1.88
C ASP A 131 7.06 -10.68 -1.76
N LEU A 132 6.00 -10.38 -2.53
CA LEU A 132 4.75 -11.13 -2.59
C LEU A 132 4.07 -11.32 -1.22
N PRO A 133 3.84 -10.23 -0.43
CA PRO A 133 3.29 -10.29 0.93
C PRO A 133 1.99 -11.10 1.05
N GLN A 134 1.13 -11.02 0.05
CA GLN A 134 -0.12 -11.77 -0.10
C GLN A 134 0.08 -13.30 -0.10
N GLN A 135 1.19 -13.80 -0.64
CA GLN A 135 1.50 -15.23 -0.61
C GLN A 135 1.99 -15.67 0.78
N LYS A 136 2.68 -14.77 1.49
CA LYS A 136 3.25 -14.98 2.82
C LYS A 136 2.25 -14.70 3.96
N LYS A 137 1.05 -14.20 3.65
CA LYS A 137 0.09 -13.66 4.63
C LYS A 137 0.70 -12.56 5.51
N LYS A 138 1.57 -11.74 4.91
CA LYS A 138 2.21 -10.58 5.52
C LYS A 138 1.77 -9.30 4.82
N MET A 139 2.25 -8.16 5.30
CA MET A 139 1.99 -6.83 4.73
C MET A 139 3.30 -6.07 4.50
N ILE A 140 3.23 -5.05 3.66
CA ILE A 140 4.23 -3.99 3.54
C ILE A 140 3.69 -2.77 4.28
N ALA A 141 4.46 -2.25 5.25
CA ALA A 141 4.15 -1.00 5.91
C ALA A 141 4.96 0.15 5.30
N CYS A 142 4.30 1.26 5.00
CA CYS A 142 4.96 2.51 4.67
C CYS A 142 4.49 3.60 5.63
N THR A 143 5.40 4.13 6.43
CA THR A 143 5.04 5.17 7.40
C THR A 143 5.03 6.54 6.75
N GLN A 144 4.25 7.46 7.33
CA GLN A 144 4.19 8.87 6.96
C GLN A 144 4.09 9.71 8.24
N PRO A 145 4.81 10.83 8.37
CA PRO A 145 4.76 11.64 9.58
C PRO A 145 3.38 12.30 9.79
N ARG A 146 2.63 12.51 8.71
CA ARG A 146 1.36 13.25 8.71
C ARG A 146 0.19 12.36 8.33
N ARG A 147 -0.91 12.46 9.09
CA ARG A 147 -2.15 11.71 8.84
C ARG A 147 -2.70 11.93 7.43
N VAL A 148 -2.78 13.19 6.99
CA VAL A 148 -3.30 13.55 5.66
C VAL A 148 -2.45 12.96 4.55
N ALA A 149 -1.13 12.89 4.74
CA ALA A 149 -0.21 12.27 3.77
C ALA A 149 -0.45 10.75 3.67
N ALA A 150 -0.56 10.05 4.80
CA ALA A 150 -0.85 8.61 4.81
C ALA A 150 -2.15 8.28 4.04
N MET A 151 -3.20 9.06 4.28
CA MET A 151 -4.51 8.85 3.64
C MET A 151 -4.47 9.17 2.14
N SER A 152 -3.89 10.31 1.76
CA SER A 152 -3.88 10.77 0.36
C SER A 152 -2.99 9.87 -0.50
N VAL A 153 -1.84 9.46 0.02
CA VAL A 153 -0.94 8.51 -0.65
C VAL A 153 -1.61 7.14 -0.78
N ALA A 154 -2.25 6.63 0.27
CA ALA A 154 -2.95 5.34 0.17
C ALA A 154 -4.04 5.36 -0.90
N GLN A 155 -4.85 6.42 -0.95
CA GLN A 155 -5.86 6.60 -2.00
C GLN A 155 -5.23 6.68 -3.39
N ARG A 156 -4.13 7.43 -3.52
CA ARG A 156 -3.38 7.53 -4.77
C ARG A 156 -2.85 6.18 -5.21
N VAL A 157 -2.28 5.40 -4.31
CA VAL A 157 -1.67 4.11 -4.61
C VAL A 157 -2.72 3.04 -4.88
N ALA A 158 -3.88 3.10 -4.22
CA ALA A 158 -5.03 2.27 -4.57
C ALA A 158 -5.50 2.55 -6.02
N ASP A 159 -5.54 3.82 -6.43
CA ASP A 159 -5.81 4.21 -7.82
C ASP A 159 -4.71 3.72 -8.78
N GLU A 160 -3.44 3.75 -8.37
CA GLU A 160 -2.31 3.27 -9.16
C GLU A 160 -2.27 1.74 -9.30
N MET A 161 -2.80 1.01 -8.32
CA MET A 161 -2.91 -0.46 -8.31
C MET A 161 -4.28 -0.97 -8.79
N ASP A 162 -5.14 -0.06 -9.25
CA ASP A 162 -6.49 -0.35 -9.76
C ASP A 162 -7.34 -1.20 -8.80
N CYS A 163 -7.31 -0.81 -7.52
CA CYS A 163 -8.06 -1.44 -6.45
C CYS A 163 -8.86 -0.43 -5.62
N ALA A 164 -9.81 -0.92 -4.84
CA ALA A 164 -10.56 -0.06 -3.93
C ALA A 164 -9.73 0.24 -2.67
N LEU A 165 -9.72 1.49 -2.21
CA LEU A 165 -9.05 1.82 -0.95
C LEU A 165 -9.69 1.05 0.21
N GLY A 166 -8.86 0.46 1.08
CA GLY A 166 -9.27 -0.40 2.19
C GLY A 166 -9.30 -1.89 1.85
N THR A 167 -9.12 -2.25 0.57
CA THR A 167 -8.99 -3.66 0.13
C THR A 167 -7.52 -4.07 0.06
N GLU A 168 -6.91 -4.21 -1.11
CA GLU A 168 -5.48 -4.58 -1.24
C GLU A 168 -4.52 -3.51 -0.70
N VAL A 169 -4.86 -2.24 -0.93
CA VAL A 169 -4.16 -1.06 -0.41
C VAL A 169 -5.05 -0.37 0.63
N GLY A 170 -4.50 -0.03 1.79
CA GLY A 170 -5.22 0.61 2.87
C GLY A 170 -4.38 1.57 3.69
N TYR A 171 -4.99 2.17 4.70
CA TYR A 171 -4.25 2.99 5.67
C TYR A 171 -4.73 2.81 7.10
N THR A 172 -3.84 3.10 8.04
CA THR A 172 -4.17 3.12 9.46
C THR A 172 -3.58 4.36 10.13
N ILE A 173 -4.45 5.17 10.74
CA ILE A 173 -4.08 6.36 11.50
C ILE A 173 -4.75 6.31 12.88
N ARG A 174 -4.40 7.25 13.76
CA ARG A 174 -5.05 7.29 15.08
C ARG A 174 -6.56 7.48 14.92
N PHE A 175 -7.32 6.55 15.49
CA PHE A 175 -8.79 6.50 15.50
C PHE A 175 -9.46 6.14 14.17
N GLU A 176 -8.71 5.78 13.13
CA GLU A 176 -9.27 5.37 11.84
C GLU A 176 -8.39 4.29 11.22
N ASP A 177 -8.98 3.12 11.00
CA ASP A 177 -8.34 1.98 10.34
C ASP A 177 -9.17 1.61 9.11
N ASN A 178 -8.63 1.94 7.93
CA ASN A 178 -9.25 1.63 6.65
C ASN A 178 -8.44 0.54 5.96
N THR A 179 -8.53 -0.66 6.53
CA THR A 179 -7.88 -1.88 6.06
C THR A 179 -8.86 -3.05 6.13
N SER A 180 -8.52 -4.15 5.46
CA SER A 180 -9.29 -5.39 5.46
C SER A 180 -8.36 -6.60 5.52
N PRO A 181 -8.88 -7.83 5.69
CA PRO A 181 -8.06 -9.03 5.62
C PRO A 181 -7.31 -9.23 4.29
N ALA A 182 -7.71 -8.52 3.22
CA ALA A 182 -7.03 -8.55 1.92
C ALA A 182 -5.89 -7.53 1.80
N THR A 183 -5.76 -6.61 2.77
CA THR A 183 -4.74 -5.56 2.71
C THR A 183 -3.34 -6.15 2.85
N PHE A 184 -2.50 -5.94 1.85
CA PHE A 184 -1.09 -6.30 1.88
C PHE A 184 -0.17 -5.07 1.74
N LEU A 185 -0.69 -3.91 1.34
CA LEU A 185 0.05 -2.65 1.34
C LEU A 185 -0.66 -1.62 2.23
N LYS A 186 0.01 -1.23 3.31
CA LYS A 186 -0.56 -0.36 4.34
C LYS A 186 0.27 0.91 4.50
N TYR A 187 -0.38 2.06 4.31
CA TYR A 187 0.19 3.35 4.71
C TYR A 187 -0.26 3.72 6.11
N MET A 188 0.64 4.19 6.96
CA MET A 188 0.26 4.51 8.34
C MET A 188 1.09 5.64 8.90
N THR A 189 0.65 6.24 10.01
CA THR A 189 1.53 7.18 10.71
C THR A 189 2.60 6.45 11.51
N ASP A 190 3.78 7.07 11.69
CA ASP A 190 4.87 6.54 12.51
C ASP A 190 4.38 6.09 13.90
N GLY A 191 3.56 6.91 14.55
CA GLY A 191 3.00 6.59 15.87
C GLY A 191 2.05 5.38 15.89
N MET A 192 1.44 5.03 14.75
CA MET A 192 0.64 3.79 14.65
C MET A 192 1.56 2.58 14.51
N LEU A 193 2.63 2.64 13.70
CA LEU A 193 3.59 1.54 13.61
C LEU A 193 4.30 1.32 14.94
N LEU A 194 4.70 2.39 15.63
CA LEU A 194 5.30 2.29 16.96
C LEU A 194 4.37 1.60 17.96
N ARG A 195 3.08 1.94 17.96
CA ARG A 195 2.09 1.25 18.81
C ARG A 195 2.00 -0.23 18.49
N GLU A 196 2.05 -0.58 17.20
CA GLU A 196 2.04 -1.98 16.79
C GLU A 196 3.31 -2.70 17.21
N ALA A 197 4.49 -2.09 17.08
CA ALA A 197 5.77 -2.63 17.54
C ALA A 197 5.79 -2.86 19.06
N MET A 198 5.11 -2.02 19.85
CA MET A 198 4.97 -2.26 21.29
C MET A 198 4.14 -3.51 21.63
N ALA A 199 3.21 -3.91 20.75
CA ALA A 199 2.36 -5.10 20.95
C ALA A 199 2.92 -6.36 20.28
N ASP A 200 3.61 -6.19 19.15
CA ASP A 200 4.29 -7.22 18.35
C ASP A 200 5.73 -6.74 18.10
N PRO A 201 6.67 -6.97 19.06
CA PRO A 201 8.04 -6.46 18.97
C PRO A 201 8.82 -6.98 17.75
N GLU A 202 8.50 -8.18 17.29
CA GLU A 202 9.13 -8.78 16.10
C GLU A 202 8.49 -8.28 14.78
N LEU A 203 7.39 -7.52 14.87
CA LEU A 203 6.66 -6.98 13.72
C LEU A 203 6.32 -8.07 12.68
N ASN A 204 5.98 -9.26 13.15
CA ASN A 204 5.81 -10.48 12.35
C ASN A 204 4.77 -10.36 11.22
N ARG A 205 3.81 -9.44 11.39
CA ARG A 205 2.80 -9.12 10.37
C ARG A 205 3.38 -8.47 9.12
N TYR A 206 4.58 -7.91 9.20
CA TYR A 206 5.23 -7.20 8.10
C TYR A 206 6.34 -8.04 7.47
N SER A 207 6.46 -7.96 6.15
CA SER A 207 7.56 -8.54 5.39
C SER A 207 8.53 -7.48 4.90
N ALA A 208 8.06 -6.24 4.73
CA ALA A 208 8.89 -5.06 4.54
C ALA A 208 8.30 -3.86 5.30
N ILE A 209 9.18 -3.04 5.84
CA ILE A 209 8.83 -1.79 6.53
C ILE A 209 9.63 -0.66 5.88
N ILE A 210 8.92 0.41 5.52
CA ILE A 210 9.46 1.58 4.87
C ILE A 210 9.22 2.77 5.81
N LEU A 211 10.30 3.28 6.38
CA LEU A 211 10.27 4.51 7.17
C LEU A 211 10.44 5.70 6.21
N ASP A 212 9.35 6.20 5.66
CA ASP A 212 9.39 7.32 4.72
C ASP A 212 9.52 8.66 5.44
N GLU A 213 10.04 9.66 4.73
CA GLU A 213 10.31 11.00 5.27
C GLU A 213 11.12 10.99 6.57
N ALA A 214 12.05 10.03 6.72
CA ALA A 214 12.95 9.92 7.88
C ALA A 214 13.80 11.19 8.11
N HIS A 215 13.92 12.04 7.08
CA HIS A 215 14.55 13.35 7.15
C HIS A 215 13.79 14.34 8.06
N GLU A 216 12.48 14.15 8.32
CA GLU A 216 11.71 14.97 9.26
C GLU A 216 12.10 14.70 10.73
N ARG A 217 12.85 13.62 11.01
CA ARG A 217 13.43 13.31 12.33
C ARG A 217 12.43 13.40 13.48
N THR A 218 11.23 12.85 13.28
CA THR A 218 10.22 12.83 14.34
C THR A 218 10.66 11.89 15.47
N LEU A 219 10.22 12.17 16.70
CA LEU A 219 10.52 11.30 17.86
C LEU A 219 10.11 9.85 17.61
N ASN A 220 8.94 9.63 17.00
CA ASN A 220 8.46 8.28 16.71
C ASN A 220 9.34 7.57 15.68
N THR A 221 9.79 8.27 14.65
CA THR A 221 10.68 7.72 13.61
C THR A 221 12.03 7.34 14.20
N ASP A 222 12.62 8.19 15.05
CA ASP A 222 13.90 7.92 15.69
C ASP A 222 13.81 6.69 16.63
N ILE A 223 12.73 6.55 17.40
CA ILE A 223 12.47 5.37 18.24
C ILE A 223 12.27 4.11 17.37
N LEU A 224 11.48 4.21 16.30
CA LEU A 224 11.24 3.10 15.37
C LEU A 224 12.53 2.58 14.73
N MET A 225 13.44 3.47 14.33
CA MET A 225 14.75 3.07 13.80
C MET A 225 15.56 2.28 14.84
N GLY A 226 15.50 2.67 16.12
CA GLY A 226 16.13 1.94 17.21
C GLY A 226 15.56 0.53 17.38
N LEU A 227 14.23 0.42 17.44
CA LEU A 227 13.53 -0.86 17.61
C LEU A 227 13.75 -1.80 16.41
N ILE A 228 13.62 -1.31 15.18
CA ILE A 228 13.79 -2.13 13.97
C ILE A 228 15.21 -2.65 13.86
N LYS A 229 16.22 -1.87 14.28
CA LYS A 229 17.62 -2.30 14.30
C LYS A 229 17.87 -3.48 15.26
N GLU A 230 17.10 -3.60 16.34
CA GLU A 230 17.24 -4.73 17.29
C GLU A 230 16.60 -6.02 16.75
N VAL A 231 15.62 -5.88 15.86
CA VAL A 231 14.85 -7.00 15.27
C VAL A 231 15.46 -7.48 13.94
N SER A 232 16.29 -6.64 13.30
CA SER A 232 16.93 -6.91 12.01
C SER A 232 18.22 -7.70 12.15
#